data_AF-A0A940L6R5-F1
#
_entry.id   AF-A0A940L6R5-F1
#
_cell.length_a   1.000
_cell.length_b   1.000
_cell.length_c   1.000
_cell.angle_alpha   90.00
_cell.angle_beta   90.00
_cell.angle_gamma   90.00
#
_symmetry.space_group_name_H-M   'P 1'
#
loop_
_entity.id
_entity.type
_entity.pdbx_description
1 polymer ?
#
loop_
_entity_poly.entity_id
_entity_poly.type
_entity_poly.pdbx_seq_one_letter_code
_entity_poly.pdbx_strand_id
1 'polypeptide(L)' 'MNTRFKYGTVSEAIDNLRQKDFDKDFRLEGNQIICGNEKFNADDLKIAMTYAT' A
#
# COMPACT_ATOMS: atom_id res chain seq x y z
N MET A 1 19.23 24.14 4.03
CA MET A 1 18.54 22.83 4.07
C MET A 1 18.64 22.19 2.69
N ASN A 2 19.30 21.05 2.57
CA ASN A 2 19.52 20.37 1.29
C ASN A 2 18.64 19.11 1.25
N THR A 3 17.34 19.29 1.02
CA THR A 3 16.38 18.19 0.96
C THR A 3 16.61 17.43 -0.34
N ARG A 4 17.31 16.29 -0.27
CA ARG A 4 17.46 15.39 -1.41
C ARG A 4 16.16 14.63 -1.61
N PHE A 5 15.39 15.00 -2.62
CA PHE A 5 14.30 14.17 -3.09
C PHE A 5 14.89 12.89 -3.69
N LYS A 6 14.62 11.74 -3.07
CA LYS A 6 14.89 10.43 -3.69
C LYS A 6 13.75 10.18 -4.68
N TYR A 7 14.00 10.46 -5.95
CA TYR A 7 13.13 10.01 -7.03
C TYR A 7 13.39 8.52 -7.22
N GLY A 8 12.56 7.70 -6.57
CA GLY A 8 12.49 6.27 -6.84
C GLY A 8 11.39 5.99 -7.87
N THR A 9 11.60 5.00 -8.72
CA THR A 9 10.54 4.47 -9.58
C THR A 9 9.50 3.74 -8.73
N VAL A 10 8.29 3.59 -9.26
CA VAL A 10 7.25 2.76 -8.63
C VAL A 10 7.75 1.34 -8.39
N SER A 11 8.52 0.78 -9.34
CA SER A 11 9.14 -0.55 -9.21
C SER A 11 10.09 -0.64 -8.03
N GLU A 12 10.99 0.35 -7.86
CA GLU A 12 11.90 0.39 -6.70
C GLU A 12 11.13 0.49 -5.37
N ALA A 13 10.02 1.23 -5.33
CA ALA A 13 9.19 1.31 -4.14
C ALA A 13 8.54 -0.05 -3.81
N ILE A 14 8.02 -0.77 -4.81
CA ILE A 14 7.44 -2.10 -4.66
C ILE A 14 8.51 -3.10 -4.19
N ASP A 15 9.68 -3.11 -4.82
CA ASP A 15 10.78 -4.03 -4.46
C ASP A 15 11.21 -3.82 -3.00
N ASN A 16 11.32 -2.57 -2.55
CA ASN A 16 11.63 -2.24 -1.16
C ASN A 16 10.53 -2.70 -0.18
N LEU A 17 9.27 -2.69 -0.58
CA LEU A 17 8.17 -3.22 0.24
C LEU A 17 8.24 -4.74 0.34
N ARG A 18 8.51 -5.43 -0.77
CA ARG A 18 8.69 -6.89 -0.80
C ARG A 18 9.85 -7.36 0.08
N GLN A 19 10.97 -6.62 0.10
CA GLN A 19 12.10 -6.89 0.99
C GLN A 19 11.78 -6.74 2.48
N LYS A 20 10.66 -6.08 2.82
CA LYS A 20 10.18 -5.89 4.19
C LYS A 20 8.99 -6.81 4.52
N ASP A 21 8.82 -7.89 3.76
CA ASP A 21 7.75 -8.88 3.91
C ASP A 21 6.32 -8.32 3.70
N PHE A 22 6.18 -7.17 3.03
CA PHE A 22 4.89 -6.73 2.52
C PHE A 22 4.60 -7.44 1.20
N ASP A 23 3.92 -8.58 1.25
CA ASP A 23 3.67 -9.48 0.11
C ASP A 23 2.26 -9.37 -0.48
N LYS A 24 1.33 -8.72 0.23
CA LYS A 24 -0.05 -8.53 -0.22
C LYS A 24 -0.19 -7.33 -1.17
N ASP A 25 -0.80 -7.59 -2.33
CA ASP A 25 -1.25 -6.57 -3.26
C ASP A 25 -2.75 -6.32 -3.16
N PHE A 26 -3.14 -5.06 -3.33
CA PHE A 26 -4.52 -4.64 -3.39
C PHE A 26 -4.83 -3.96 -4.73
N ARG A 27 -6.03 -4.22 -5.24
CA ARG A 27 -6.57 -3.55 -6.42
C ARG A 27 -8.04 -3.19 -6.22
N LEU A 28 -8.53 -2.25 -7.01
CA LEU A 28 -9.94 -1.87 -7.02
C LEU A 28 -10.66 -2.61 -8.14
N GLU A 29 -11.78 -3.24 -7.81
CA GLU A 29 -12.66 -3.91 -8.77
C GLU A 29 -14.11 -3.79 -8.30
N GLY A 30 -15.00 -3.23 -9.12
CA GLY A 30 -16.43 -3.15 -8.78
C GLY A 30 -16.76 -2.47 -7.45
N ASN A 31 -16.08 -1.37 -7.11
CA ASN A 31 -16.18 -0.68 -5.80
C ASN A 31 -15.75 -1.51 -4.59
N GLN A 32 -15.00 -2.58 -4.79
CA GLN A 32 -14.42 -3.41 -3.74
C GLN A 32 -12.89 -3.35 -3.80
N ILE A 33 -12.25 -3.48 -2.64
CA ILE A 33 -10.81 -3.75 -2.56
C ILE A 33 -10.63 -5.26 -2.66
N ILE A 34 -9.82 -5.71 -3.61
CA ILE A 34 -9.45 -7.12 -3.78
C ILE A 34 -8.04 -7.30 -3.27
N CYS A 35 -7.84 -8.25 -2.36
CA CYS A 35 -6.53 -8.62 -1.81
C CYS A 35 -6.35 -10.14 -1.95
N GLY A 36 -5.64 -10.58 -2.97
CA GLY A 36 -5.59 -12.01 -3.32
C GLY A 36 -6.99 -12.58 -3.58
N ASN A 37 -7.43 -13.53 -2.75
CA ASN A 37 -8.76 -14.14 -2.82
C ASN A 37 -9.79 -13.45 -1.91
N GLU A 38 -9.38 -12.44 -1.15
CA GLU A 38 -10.22 -11.70 -0.21
C GLU A 38 -10.83 -10.46 -0.89
N LYS A 39 -12.06 -10.11 -0.52
CA LYS A 39 -12.78 -8.93 -1.02
C LYS A 39 -13.32 -8.11 0.14
N PHE A 40 -13.15 -6.80 0.07
CA PHE A 40 -13.59 -5.86 1.10
C PHE A 40 -14.48 -4.77 0.48
N ASN A 41 -15.67 -4.57 1.04
CA ASN A 41 -16.52 -3.43 0.73
C ASN A 41 -16.08 -2.20 1.54
N ALA A 42 -16.61 -1.04 1.17
CA ALA A 42 -16.33 0.20 1.91
C ALA A 42 -16.69 0.10 3.40
N ASP A 43 -17.80 -0.58 3.72
CA ASP A 43 -18.28 -0.75 5.10
C ASP A 43 -17.41 -1.70 5.93
N ASP A 44 -16.58 -2.53 5.28
CA ASP A 44 -15.64 -3.45 5.94
C ASP A 44 -14.33 -2.74 6.38
N LEU A 45 -14.16 -1.47 5.99
CA LEU A 45 -12.91 -0.73 6.14
C LEU A 45 -13.07 0.49 7.05
N LYS A 46 -12.02 0.78 7.83
CA LYS A 46 -11.95 1.99 8.66
C LYS A 46 -10.66 2.73 8.38
N ILE A 47 -10.77 4.04 8.12
CA ILE A 47 -9.60 4.92 8.04
C ILE A 47 -9.01 5.05 9.45
N ALA A 48 -7.77 4.58 9.62
CA ALA A 48 -7.01 4.75 10.84
C ALA A 48 -5.82 5.68 10.58
N MET A 49 -5.63 6.69 11.44
CA MET A 49 -4.41 7.49 11.46
C MET A 49 -3.37 6.79 12.33
N THR A 50 -2.22 6.45 11.74
CA THR A 50 -1.07 5.94 12.48
C THR A 50 -0.05 7.04 12.66
N TYR A 51 0.39 7.29 13.89
CA TYR A 51 1.54 8.15 14.15
C TYR A 51 2.81 7.30 14.05
N ALA A 52 3.70 7.64 13.12
CA ALA A 52 5.03 7.05 13.09
C ALA A 52 5.75 7.43 14.39
N THR A 53 6.11 6.43 15.19
CA THR A 53 6.91 6.61 16.42
C THR A 53 8.39 6.63 16.08
#